data_AF-A0A2U3LHA1-F1
#
_entry.id   AF-A0A2U3LHA1-F1
#
_cell.length_a   1.000
_cell.length_b   1.000
_cell.length_c   1.000
_cell.angle_alpha   90.00
_cell.angle_beta   90.00
_cell.angle_gamma   90.00
#
_symmetry.space_group_name_H-M   'P 1'
#
loop_
_entity.id
_entity.type
_entity.pdbx_description
1 polymer ?
#
loop_
_entity_poly.entity_id
_entity_poly.type
_entity_poly.pdbx_seq_one_letter_code
_entity_poly.pdbx_strand_id
1 'polypeptide(L)'
;MLKTGELYTLALNNPEAITPYKRMKNGEIYFFNSFKRLQRQGSTDEPTQLLFDEDWEPVPQEVTWQEALSAWIEGKTVIVTLSGNDKSTYRGRDTDNQCLQDNERTWTVTRQKLKYGKWFIE
;
A
#
# COMPACT_ATOMS: atom_id res chain seq x y z
N MET A 1 -0.72 10.29 -5.81
CA MET A 1 0.56 10.22 -6.54
C MET A 1 1.43 11.33 -6.02
N LEU A 2 2.70 11.04 -5.71
CA LEU A 2 3.66 12.00 -5.15
C LEU A 2 4.84 12.15 -6.11
N LYS A 3 5.38 13.35 -6.24
CA LYS A 3 6.64 13.61 -6.94
C LYS A 3 7.83 13.26 -6.07
N THR A 4 8.99 12.95 -6.67
CA THR A 4 10.22 12.63 -5.90
C THR A 4 10.53 13.70 -4.85
N GLY A 5 10.46 14.98 -5.20
CA GLY A 5 10.66 16.09 -4.26
C GLY A 5 9.67 16.08 -3.07
N GLU A 6 8.39 15.85 -3.34
CA GLU A 6 7.34 15.77 -2.31
C GLU A 6 7.54 14.57 -1.39
N LEU A 7 8.03 13.46 -1.95
CA LEU A 7 8.37 12.25 -1.20
C LEU A 7 9.45 12.52 -0.15
N TYR A 8 10.50 13.26 -0.53
CA TYR A 8 11.57 13.67 0.39
C TYR A 8 11.05 14.64 1.45
N THR A 9 10.20 15.61 1.08
CA THR A 9 9.56 16.51 2.06
C THR A 9 8.72 15.73 3.07
N LEU A 10 7.94 14.74 2.61
CA LEU A 10 7.12 13.88 3.47
C LEU A 10 7.99 13.06 4.43
N ALA A 11 9.06 12.43 3.93
CA ALA A 11 10.00 11.66 4.76
C ALA A 11 10.79 12.53 5.77
N LEU A 12 11.05 13.80 5.43
CA LEU A 12 11.66 14.75 6.36
C LEU A 12 10.72 15.10 7.52
N ASN A 13 9.43 15.29 7.22
CA ASN A 13 8.43 15.72 8.20
C ASN A 13 7.86 14.56 9.03
N ASN A 14 7.82 13.33 8.49
CA ASN A 14 7.24 12.15 9.14
C ASN A 14 8.16 10.91 9.00
N PRO A 15 9.36 10.91 9.61
CA PRO A 15 10.35 9.84 9.42
C PRO A 15 9.94 8.48 10.01
N GLU A 16 8.87 8.41 10.80
CA GLU A 16 8.35 7.16 11.37
C GLU A 16 7.24 6.51 10.52
N ALA A 17 6.69 7.25 9.54
CA ALA A 17 5.57 6.81 8.69
C ALA A 17 6.03 6.30 7.32
N ILE A 18 7.23 5.72 7.23
CA ILE A 18 7.86 5.44 5.93
C ILE A 18 7.35 4.11 5.37
N THR A 19 6.15 4.16 4.83
CA THR A 19 5.61 3.18 3.90
C THR A 19 6.56 3.04 2.70
N PRO A 20 6.82 1.82 2.17
CA PRO A 20 7.53 1.67 0.91
C PRO A 20 6.79 2.39 -0.21
N TYR A 21 7.49 2.83 -1.25
CA TYR A 21 6.92 3.52 -2.40
C TYR A 21 7.26 2.80 -3.68
N LYS A 22 6.29 2.65 -4.57
CA LYS A 22 6.46 2.08 -5.89
C LYS A 22 6.68 3.21 -6.89
N ARG A 23 7.75 3.11 -7.67
CA ARG A 23 8.04 4.00 -8.79
C ARG A 23 7.11 3.67 -9.94
N MET A 24 6.34 4.65 -10.41
CA MET A 24 5.32 4.41 -11.46
C MET A 24 5.94 4.06 -12.82
N LYS A 25 7.16 4.55 -13.09
CA LYS A 25 7.86 4.34 -14.36
C LYS A 25 8.15 2.87 -14.67
N ASN A 26 8.50 2.08 -13.64
CA ASN A 26 9.00 0.71 -13.83
C ASN A 26 8.51 -0.29 -12.76
N GLY A 27 7.68 0.15 -11.81
CA GLY A 27 7.12 -0.70 -10.76
C GLY A 27 8.10 -1.09 -9.65
N GLU A 28 9.32 -0.56 -9.65
CA GLU A 28 10.31 -0.85 -8.61
C GLU A 28 9.88 -0.28 -7.25
N ILE A 29 10.09 -1.05 -6.19
CA ILE A 29 9.76 -0.65 -4.82
C ILE A 29 10.99 -0.08 -4.14
N TYR A 30 10.81 1.04 -3.47
CA TYR A 30 11.82 1.76 -2.72
C TYR A 30 11.34 2.01 -1.29
N PHE A 31 12.28 2.09 -0.35
CA PHE A 31 12.02 2.50 1.03
C PHE A 31 13.06 3.55 1.42
N PHE A 32 12.76 4.43 2.38
CA PHE A 32 13.80 5.29 2.93
C PHE A 32 14.62 4.51 3.95
N ASN A 33 15.93 4.49 3.76
CA ASN A 33 16.86 3.94 4.74
C ASN A 33 17.06 4.89 5.93
N SER A 34 17.87 4.47 6.90
CA SER A 34 18.23 5.27 8.09
C SER A 34 18.89 6.61 7.78
N PHE A 35 19.43 6.79 6.57
CA PHE A 35 20.03 8.04 6.08
C PHE A 35 19.02 8.92 5.31
N LYS A 36 17.73 8.61 5.36
CA LYS A 36 16.66 9.30 4.61
C LYS A 36 16.92 9.31 3.10
N ARG A 37 17.49 8.23 2.56
CA ARG A 37 17.67 8.03 1.12
C ARG A 37 16.78 6.91 0.64
N LEU A 38 16.18 7.08 -0.53
CA LEU A 38 15.45 6.02 -1.21
C LEU A 38 16.43 4.91 -1.62
N GLN A 39 16.15 3.70 -1.14
CA GLN A 39 16.88 2.48 -1.46
C GLN A 39 15.92 1.49 -2.11
N ARG A 40 16.33 0.90 -3.24
CA ARG A 40 15.52 -0.11 -3.92
C ARG A 40 15.45 -1.38 -3.08
N GLN A 41 14.26 -1.94 -2.94
CA GLN A 41 14.05 -3.22 -2.28
C GLN A 41 14.87 -4.32 -2.97
N GLY A 42 15.65 -5.07 -2.19
CA GLY A 42 16.52 -6.14 -2.68
C GLY A 42 17.83 -5.68 -3.36
N SER A 43 18.19 -4.39 -3.28
CA SER A 43 19.50 -3.91 -3.74
C SER A 43 20.41 -3.52 -2.57
N THR A 44 21.64 -4.03 -2.58
CA THR A 44 22.72 -3.64 -1.66
C THR A 44 23.58 -2.50 -2.21
N ASP A 45 23.54 -2.26 -3.52
CA ASP A 45 24.47 -1.36 -4.20
C ASP A 45 23.79 -0.17 -4.89
N GLU A 46 24.50 0.96 -4.72
CA GLU A 46 24.46 2.29 -5.32
C GLU A 46 23.13 3.08 -5.38
N PRO A 47 23.21 4.42 -5.20
CA PRO A 47 22.06 5.30 -5.40
C PRO A 47 21.63 5.27 -6.86
N THR A 48 20.43 4.75 -7.12
CA THR A 48 19.79 4.91 -8.43
C THR A 48 19.65 6.41 -8.73
N GLN A 49 19.98 6.85 -9.95
CA GLN A 49 19.64 8.20 -10.39
C GLN A 49 18.11 8.35 -10.44
N LEU A 50 17.57 9.12 -9.50
CA LEU A 50 16.16 9.48 -9.45
C LEU A 50 16.01 10.90 -10.02
N LEU A 51 15.09 11.08 -10.97
CA LEU A 51 14.72 12.42 -11.41
C LEU A 51 13.84 13.08 -10.34
N PHE A 52 13.92 14.40 -10.23
CA PHE A 52 13.24 15.15 -9.16
C PHE A 52 11.70 15.15 -9.30
N ASP A 53 11.18 14.87 -10.50
CA ASP A 53 9.78 14.97 -10.90
C ASP A 53 9.12 13.62 -11.23
N GLU A 54 9.73 12.50 -10.83
CA GLU A 54 9.15 11.18 -11.06
C GLU A 54 7.94 10.94 -10.17
N ASP A 55 7.00 10.17 -10.71
CA ASP A 55 5.77 9.80 -10.02
C ASP A 55 5.93 8.54 -9.19
N TRP A 56 5.41 8.62 -7.97
CA TRP A 56 5.44 7.58 -6.95
C TRP A 56 4.05 7.33 -6.40
N GLU A 57 3.82 6.09 -5.99
CA GLU A 57 2.65 5.70 -5.19
C GLU A 57 3.08 4.94 -3.95
N PRO A 58 2.43 5.15 -2.79
CA PRO A 58 2.69 4.33 -1.63
C PRO A 58 2.38 2.87 -1.95
N VAL A 59 3.24 1.97 -1.49
CA VAL A 59 2.96 0.54 -1.44
C VAL A 59 2.16 0.32 -0.16
N PRO A 60 0.87 -0.04 -0.24
CA PRO A 60 0.07 -0.33 0.93
C PRO A 60 0.82 -1.29 1.87
N GLN A 61 0.80 -1.02 3.18
CA GLN A 61 1.49 -1.87 4.14
C GLN A 61 0.80 -3.24 4.19
N GLU A 62 1.57 -4.33 4.02
CA GLU A 62 1.02 -5.69 4.19
C GLU A 62 0.71 -5.90 5.68
N VAL A 63 -0.52 -6.33 5.96
CA VAL A 63 -1.05 -6.59 7.30
C VAL A 63 -1.70 -7.96 7.35
N THR A 64 -2.04 -8.43 8.55
CA THR A 64 -2.91 -9.59 8.73
C THR A 64 -4.34 -9.28 8.33
N TRP A 65 -5.13 -10.31 8.02
CA TRP A 65 -6.55 -10.11 7.70
C TRP A 65 -7.32 -9.56 8.91
N GLN A 66 -6.89 -9.84 10.15
CA GLN A 66 -7.48 -9.29 11.37
C GLN A 66 -7.26 -7.79 11.47
N GLU A 67 -6.01 -7.33 11.28
CA GLU A 67 -5.67 -5.90 11.29
C GLU A 67 -6.40 -5.15 10.17
N ALA A 68 -6.49 -5.74 8.99
CA ALA A 68 -7.27 -5.20 7.89
C ALA A 68 -8.77 -5.09 8.24
N LEU A 69 -9.34 -6.12 8.87
CA LEU A 69 -10.74 -6.09 9.29
C LEU A 69 -10.98 -5.00 10.35
N SER A 70 -10.10 -4.86 11.34
CA SER A 70 -10.17 -3.78 12.33
C SER A 70 -10.07 -2.40 11.67
N ALA A 71 -9.12 -2.21 10.76
CA ALA A 71 -8.97 -0.97 10.00
C ALA A 71 -10.20 -0.64 9.16
N TRP A 72 -10.82 -1.64 8.55
CA TRP A 72 -12.07 -1.47 7.81
C TRP A 72 -13.23 -1.04 8.70
N ILE A 73 -13.37 -1.62 9.89
CA ILE A 73 -14.36 -1.22 10.90
C ILE A 73 -14.14 0.25 11.31
N GLU A 74 -12.89 0.70 11.35
CA GLU A 74 -12.50 2.10 11.60
C GLU A 74 -12.71 3.03 10.38
N GLY A 75 -13.28 2.53 9.28
CA GLY A 75 -13.57 3.32 8.08
C GLY A 75 -12.41 3.43 7.09
N LYS A 76 -11.30 2.71 7.29
CA LYS A 76 -10.16 2.74 6.36
C LYS A 76 -10.44 1.92 5.10
N THR A 77 -9.65 2.18 4.06
CA THR A 77 -9.69 1.37 2.84
C THR A 77 -8.76 0.18 3.01
N VAL A 78 -9.23 -1.00 2.62
CA VAL A 78 -8.44 -2.23 2.67
C VAL A 78 -8.44 -2.93 1.33
N ILE A 79 -7.31 -3.53 1.03
CA ILE A 79 -7.05 -4.26 -0.20
C ILE A 79 -6.70 -5.69 0.17
N VAL A 80 -7.23 -6.65 -0.58
CA VAL A 80 -6.74 -8.03 -0.56
C VAL A 80 -6.32 -8.47 -1.95
N THR A 81 -5.23 -9.22 -2.04
CA THR A 81 -4.77 -9.85 -3.29
C THR A 81 -4.52 -11.34 -3.09
N LEU A 82 -5.08 -12.21 -3.96
CA LEU A 82 -4.88 -13.67 -3.88
C LEU A 82 -3.70 -14.17 -4.73
N SER A 83 -3.46 -13.53 -5.87
CA SER A 83 -2.33 -13.74 -6.78
C SER A 83 -2.28 -12.53 -7.72
N GLY A 84 -1.14 -12.24 -8.33
CA GLY A 84 -0.72 -10.92 -8.84
C GLY A 84 -1.71 -10.05 -9.66
N ASN A 85 -2.85 -10.57 -10.11
CA ASN A 85 -3.90 -9.81 -10.83
C ASN A 85 -5.29 -9.83 -10.15
N ASP A 86 -5.55 -10.68 -9.15
CA ASP A 86 -6.83 -10.71 -8.40
C ASP A 86 -6.75 -9.75 -7.22
N LYS A 87 -7.09 -8.48 -7.46
CA LYS A 87 -7.16 -7.41 -6.46
C LYS A 87 -8.61 -7.10 -6.14
N SER A 88 -8.96 -7.08 -4.85
CA SER A 88 -10.24 -6.55 -4.38
C SER A 88 -10.02 -5.45 -3.36
N THR A 89 -10.76 -4.35 -3.55
CA THR A 89 -10.70 -3.17 -2.68
C THR A 89 -12.03 -3.03 -1.95
N TYR A 90 -11.99 -3.01 -0.62
CA TYR A 90 -13.13 -2.79 0.26
C TYR A 90 -12.94 -1.45 0.96
N ARG A 91 -13.94 -0.58 0.87
CA ARG A 91 -13.92 0.73 1.52
C ARG A 91 -14.83 0.66 2.73
N GLY A 92 -14.36 1.06 3.91
CA GLY A 92 -15.25 1.31 5.02
C GLY A 92 -16.15 2.49 4.64
N ARG A 93 -17.43 2.23 4.36
CA ARG A 93 -18.43 3.30 4.22
C ARG A 93 -19.31 3.27 5.46
N ASP A 94 -19.52 4.45 6.04
CA ASP A 94 -20.69 4.75 6.86
C ASP A 94 -21.96 4.31 6.11
N THR A 95 -22.61 3.22 6.51
CA THR A 95 -23.45 3.10 7.72
C THR A 95 -24.34 1.85 7.72
N ASP A 96 -24.50 1.08 6.63
CA ASP A 96 -25.59 0.06 6.59
C ASP A 96 -25.21 -1.37 6.18
N ASN A 97 -23.97 -1.64 5.77
CA ASN A 97 -23.58 -2.99 5.31
C ASN A 97 -22.62 -3.68 6.28
N GLN A 98 -23.11 -4.71 6.98
CA GLN A 98 -22.34 -5.54 7.94
C GLN A 98 -21.33 -6.51 7.29
N CYS A 99 -21.06 -6.37 5.99
CA CYS A 99 -20.23 -7.30 5.22
C CYS A 99 -19.15 -6.54 4.43
N LEU A 100 -17.93 -7.10 4.38
CA LEU A 100 -16.89 -6.70 3.43
C LEU A 100 -17.35 -7.07 2.01
N GLN A 101 -17.96 -6.10 1.32
CA GLN A 101 -18.39 -6.20 -0.08
C GLN A 101 -17.46 -5.37 -0.96
N ASP A 102 -17.02 -5.94 -2.08
CA ASP A 102 -16.31 -5.15 -3.09
C ASP A 102 -17.22 -4.08 -3.72
N ASN A 103 -16.61 -3.05 -4.31
CA ASN A 103 -17.34 -1.95 -4.94
C ASN A 103 -18.24 -2.41 -6.11
N GLU A 104 -18.04 -3.61 -6.64
CA GLU A 104 -18.82 -4.20 -7.73
C GLU A 104 -20.03 -5.02 -7.24
N ARG A 105 -20.34 -4.97 -5.93
CA ARG A 105 -21.52 -5.57 -5.29
C ARG A 105 -21.67 -7.07 -5.51
N THR A 106 -20.59 -7.78 -5.84
CA THR A 106 -20.72 -9.17 -6.29
C THR A 106 -19.98 -10.17 -5.42
N TRP A 107 -19.02 -9.75 -4.58
CA TRP A 107 -18.24 -10.70 -3.79
C TRP A 107 -18.03 -10.28 -2.34
N THR A 108 -18.60 -11.07 -1.43
CA THR A 108 -18.18 -11.18 -0.03
C THR A 108 -16.77 -11.76 0.01
N VAL A 109 -15.93 -11.31 0.95
CA VAL A 109 -14.60 -11.90 1.20
C VAL A 109 -14.70 -13.44 1.27
N THR A 110 -13.98 -14.12 0.38
CA THR A 110 -14.02 -15.59 0.30
C THR A 110 -13.11 -16.23 1.33
N ARG A 111 -13.36 -17.51 1.67
CA ARG A 111 -12.46 -18.30 2.51
C ARG A 111 -11.03 -18.38 1.97
N GLN A 112 -10.88 -18.33 0.64
CA GLN A 112 -9.55 -18.28 0.01
C GLN A 112 -8.84 -16.95 0.34
N LYS A 113 -9.52 -15.80 0.19
CA LYS A 113 -8.95 -14.47 0.52
C LYS A 113 -8.53 -14.38 2.00
N LEU A 114 -9.30 -14.97 2.91
CA LEU A 114 -8.92 -15.03 4.33
C LEU A 114 -7.69 -15.92 4.59
N LYS A 115 -7.56 -17.05 3.89
CA LYS A 115 -6.48 -18.00 4.13
C LYS A 115 -5.17 -17.65 3.43
N TYR A 116 -5.26 -17.10 2.23
CA TYR A 116 -4.13 -16.99 1.30
C TYR A 116 -3.97 -15.58 0.72
N GLY A 117 -4.90 -14.67 1.01
CA GLY A 117 -4.80 -13.29 0.55
C GLY A 117 -3.71 -12.55 1.29
N LYS A 118 -2.98 -11.70 0.57
CA LYS A 118 -2.18 -10.63 1.17
C LYS A 118 -3.09 -9.44 1.40
N TRP A 119 -3.09 -8.91 2.61
CA TRP A 119 -3.97 -7.83 3.02
C TRP A 119 -3.19 -6.55 3.18
N PHE A 120 -3.80 -5.43 2.84
CA PHE A 120 -3.16 -4.13 2.92
C PHE A 120 -4.16 -3.05 3.34
N ILE A 121 -3.66 -2.00 3.99
CA ILE A 121 -4.43 -0.81 4.38
C ILE A 121 -3.96 0.38 3.53
N GLU A 122 -4.92 1.12 2.97
CA GLU A 122 -4.73 2.41 2.29
C GLU A 122 -5.16 3.58 3.19
#